data_AF-A0A969TDA4-F1
#
_entry.id   AF-A0A969TDA4-F1
#
_cell.length_a   1.000
_cell.length_b   1.000
_cell.length_c   1.000
_cell.angle_alpha   90.00
_cell.angle_beta   90.00
_cell.angle_gamma   90.00
#
_symmetry.space_group_name_H-M   'P 1'
#
loop_
_entity.id
_entity.type
_entity.pdbx_description
1 polymer ?
#
loop_
_entity_poly.entity_id
_entity_poly.type
_entity_poly.pdbx_seq_one_letter_code
_entity_poly.pdbx_strand_id
1 'polypeptide(L)'
;MGRIEPLGEVMSLSAPTSLEAVQVEQLLVQIGDRIEKRQIIAILDGRQRQQAALDEAKTQSEVAQSRLEKVKAGAKQGAIAAKQAVIVNLEAELAGEIQTQRASIAKLAAELDNAQTEFQRNKRLYHEGAISASELDSKKLTLKTAQEQLNEAKATLERTQRTLDAQLAEAQATLEETAEVRPVDIQIAQAELKQAQAAVATAQADMELAYVRAPVDGEILDIHTRPGEALSEKGIAEIGQTERMMIEL
;
A
#
# COMPACT_ATOMS: atom_id res chain seq x y z
N MET A 1 1.46 -33.50 69.11
CA MET A 1 2.18 -33.38 67.83
C MET A 1 1.14 -33.04 66.78
N GLY A 2 0.76 -31.76 66.69
CA GLY A 2 -0.31 -31.31 65.78
C GLY A 2 0.29 -31.00 64.41
N ARG A 3 -0.21 -31.64 63.36
CA ARG A 3 0.16 -31.34 61.97
C ARG A 3 -0.88 -30.36 61.45
N ILE A 4 -0.45 -29.19 61.01
CA ILE A 4 -1.34 -28.17 60.45
C ILE A 4 -1.54 -28.54 58.96
N GLU A 5 -2.78 -28.83 58.57
CA GLU A 5 -3.17 -29.03 57.17
C GLU A 5 -4.11 -27.90 56.74
N PRO A 6 -3.90 -27.27 55.57
CA PRO A 6 -4.75 -26.20 55.07
C PRO A 6 -6.10 -26.74 54.57
N LEU A 7 -7.21 -26.05 54.91
CA LEU A 7 -8.58 -26.46 54.60
C LEU A 7 -9.10 -25.97 53.23
N GLY A 8 -8.22 -25.96 52.23
CA GLY A 8 -8.54 -25.57 50.85
C GLY A 8 -8.19 -26.68 49.88
N GLU A 9 -8.93 -26.76 48.76
CA GLU A 9 -8.58 -27.68 47.67
C GLU A 9 -7.11 -27.45 47.27
N VAL A 10 -6.27 -28.48 47.43
CA VAL A 10 -4.89 -28.45 46.98
C VAL A 10 -4.93 -28.36 45.45
N MET A 11 -4.66 -27.17 44.92
CA MET A 11 -4.63 -26.94 43.48
C MET A 11 -3.22 -27.22 42.95
N SER A 12 -3.07 -28.30 42.20
CA SER A 12 -1.86 -28.57 41.43
C SER A 12 -1.78 -27.63 40.22
N LEU A 13 -0.66 -26.92 40.09
CA LEU A 13 -0.37 -26.01 38.99
C LEU A 13 0.31 -26.80 37.85
N SER A 14 -0.48 -27.23 36.88
CA SER A 14 -0.02 -27.93 35.69
C SER A 14 -0.06 -27.02 34.46
N ALA A 15 0.99 -27.03 33.64
CA ALA A 15 0.97 -26.38 32.34
C ALA A 15 0.14 -27.19 31.32
N PRO A 16 -0.54 -26.56 30.34
CA PRO A 16 -1.22 -27.29 29.28
C PRO A 16 -0.22 -28.14 28.49
N THR A 17 -0.47 -29.44 28.45
CA THR A 17 0.41 -30.46 27.87
C THR A 17 0.50 -30.34 26.35
N SER A 18 1.65 -29.84 25.88
CA SER A 18 2.19 -30.15 24.56
C SER A 18 3.41 -31.05 24.75
N LEU A 19 3.56 -32.06 23.91
CA LEU A 19 4.48 -33.21 24.00
C LEU A 19 5.99 -32.88 23.87
N GLU A 20 6.44 -31.72 24.33
CA GLU A 20 7.85 -31.46 24.63
C GLU A 20 8.02 -31.53 26.16
N ALA A 21 9.02 -32.26 26.66
CA ALA A 21 9.31 -32.30 28.10
C ALA A 21 9.75 -30.90 28.56
N VAL A 22 8.79 -30.05 28.95
CA VAL A 22 9.03 -28.68 29.37
C VAL A 22 9.80 -28.71 30.69
N GLN A 23 11.01 -28.15 30.69
CA GLN A 23 11.89 -28.11 31.85
C GLN A 23 11.79 -26.75 32.56
N VAL A 24 11.95 -26.77 33.88
CA VAL A 24 12.05 -25.54 34.68
C VAL A 24 13.44 -24.96 34.49
N GLU A 25 13.57 -23.78 33.88
CA GLU A 25 14.84 -23.06 33.74
C GLU A 25 15.23 -22.41 35.06
N GLN A 26 14.25 -21.76 35.71
CA GLN A 26 14.47 -21.00 36.94
C GLN A 26 13.23 -21.01 37.82
N LEU A 27 13.45 -21.24 39.12
CA LEU A 27 12.44 -21.07 40.15
C LEU A 27 12.68 -19.74 40.88
N LEU A 28 11.63 -18.93 41.05
CA LEU A 28 11.72 -17.58 41.63
C LEU A 28 11.19 -17.51 43.07
N VAL A 29 10.76 -18.64 43.63
CA VAL A 29 10.15 -18.74 44.96
C VAL A 29 10.76 -19.91 45.75
N GLN A 30 10.63 -19.85 47.07
CA GLN A 30 11.06 -20.87 48.03
C GLN A 30 9.88 -21.34 48.89
N ILE A 31 10.05 -22.48 49.57
CA ILE A 31 9.06 -22.99 50.53
C ILE A 31 8.91 -21.97 51.67
N GLY A 32 7.67 -21.60 51.98
CA GLY A 32 7.31 -20.58 52.97
C GLY A 32 7.18 -19.16 52.40
N ASP A 33 7.47 -18.94 51.11
CA ASP A 33 7.26 -17.63 50.48
C ASP A 33 5.76 -17.35 50.29
N ARG A 34 5.34 -16.13 50.65
CA ARG A 34 4.02 -15.62 50.29
C ARG A 34 4.01 -15.14 48.84
N ILE A 35 2.97 -15.51 48.12
CA ILE A 35 2.78 -15.18 46.71
C ILE A 35 1.44 -14.49 46.49
N GLU A 36 1.42 -13.58 45.52
CA GLU A 36 0.23 -12.86 45.08
C GLU A 36 -0.31 -13.44 43.75
N LYS A 37 -1.60 -13.29 43.50
CA LYS A 37 -2.25 -13.69 42.26
C LYS A 37 -1.57 -13.03 41.06
N ARG A 38 -1.24 -13.86 40.06
CA ARG A 38 -0.47 -13.56 38.84
C ARG A 38 1.04 -13.33 39.03
N GLN A 39 1.57 -13.44 40.24
CA GLN A 39 3.01 -13.39 40.49
C GLN A 39 3.70 -14.55 39.76
N ILE A 40 4.82 -14.25 39.09
CA ILE A 40 5.62 -15.25 38.38
C ILE A 40 6.41 -16.05 39.43
N ILE A 41 6.23 -17.36 39.42
CA ILE A 41 6.86 -18.29 40.38
C ILE A 41 7.95 -19.15 39.72
N ALA A 42 7.86 -19.40 38.41
CA ALA A 42 8.86 -20.14 37.66
C ALA A 42 8.93 -19.68 36.21
N ILE A 43 10.09 -19.91 35.59
CA ILE A 43 10.38 -19.69 34.17
C ILE A 43 10.76 -21.04 33.56
N LEU A 44 10.21 -21.34 32.40
CA LEU A 44 10.44 -22.58 31.66
C LEU A 44 11.49 -22.39 30.55
N ASP A 45 12.27 -23.43 30.26
CA ASP A 45 13.43 -23.42 29.33
C ASP A 45 13.09 -22.98 27.89
N GLY A 46 11.82 -23.07 27.51
CA GLY A 46 11.35 -22.58 26.22
C GLY A 46 11.48 -21.06 26.03
N ARG A 47 11.57 -20.27 27.11
CA ARG A 47 11.36 -18.81 27.10
C ARG A 47 12.16 -18.11 26.02
N GLN A 48 13.44 -18.45 25.87
CA GLN A 48 14.31 -17.81 24.87
C GLN A 48 13.81 -18.09 23.44
N ARG A 49 13.31 -19.30 23.17
CA ARG A 49 12.75 -19.70 21.88
C ARG A 49 11.44 -18.96 21.61
N GLN A 50 10.53 -18.85 22.59
CA GLN A 50 9.28 -18.11 22.39
C GLN A 50 9.51 -16.60 22.28
N GLN A 51 10.48 -16.05 23.02
CA GLN A 51 10.88 -14.65 22.87
C GLN A 51 11.42 -14.39 21.46
N ALA A 52 12.28 -15.26 20.94
CA ALA A 52 12.79 -15.15 19.58
C ALA A 52 11.65 -15.25 18.54
N ALA A 53 10.69 -16.17 18.73
CA ALA A 53 9.53 -16.31 17.86
C ALA A 53 8.62 -15.06 17.90
N LEU A 54 8.45 -14.46 19.08
CA LEU A 54 7.71 -13.21 19.22
C LEU A 54 8.39 -12.05 18.50
N ASP A 55 9.70 -11.90 18.66
CA ASP A 55 10.46 -10.84 18.00
C ASP A 55 10.46 -11.02 16.47
N GLU A 56 10.53 -12.26 15.98
CA GLU A 56 10.33 -12.58 14.57
C GLU A 56 8.93 -12.18 14.08
N ALA A 57 7.88 -12.59 14.80
CA ALA A 57 6.50 -12.26 14.43
C ALA A 57 6.24 -10.74 14.41
N LYS A 58 6.80 -9.99 15.38
CA LYS A 58 6.72 -8.52 15.40
C LYS A 58 7.40 -7.92 14.19
N THR A 59 8.60 -8.38 13.87
CA THR A 59 9.34 -7.94 12.67
C THR A 59 8.53 -8.21 11.40
N GLN A 60 7.90 -9.38 11.30
CA GLN A 60 7.02 -9.70 10.16
C GLN A 60 5.80 -8.77 10.08
N SER A 61 5.20 -8.40 11.22
CA SER A 61 4.11 -7.41 11.28
C SER A 61 4.55 -6.02 10.83
N GLU A 62 5.74 -5.57 11.24
CA GLU A 62 6.31 -4.29 10.81
C GLU A 62 6.59 -4.26 9.30
N VAL A 63 7.11 -5.36 8.76
CA VAL A 63 7.29 -5.52 7.30
C VAL A 63 5.95 -5.48 6.57
N ALA A 64 4.93 -6.18 7.06
CA ALA A 64 3.59 -6.16 6.47
C ALA A 64 2.94 -4.76 6.52
N GLN A 65 3.13 -4.03 7.61
CA GLN A 65 2.68 -2.65 7.74
C GLN A 65 3.39 -1.73 6.75
N SER A 66 4.71 -1.87 6.62
CA SER A 66 5.52 -1.12 5.64
C SER A 66 5.08 -1.40 4.21
N ARG A 67 4.70 -2.65 3.89
CA ARG A 67 4.12 -3.00 2.59
C ARG A 67 2.78 -2.31 2.36
N LEU A 68 1.89 -2.31 3.35
CA LEU A 68 0.61 -1.62 3.27
C LEU A 68 0.80 -0.11 3.03
N GLU A 69 1.74 0.52 3.73
CA GLU A 69 2.09 1.93 3.52
C GLU A 69 2.65 2.18 2.12
N LYS A 70 3.54 1.31 1.62
CA LYS A 70 4.06 1.39 0.26
C LYS A 70 2.97 1.25 -0.80
N VAL A 71 1.97 0.40 -0.58
CA VAL A 71 0.81 0.26 -1.47
C VAL A 71 -0.09 1.50 -1.38
N LYS A 72 -0.39 2.00 -0.18
CA LYS A 72 -1.21 3.22 0.05
C LYS A 72 -0.57 4.50 -0.46
N ALA A 73 0.75 4.64 -0.34
CA ALA A 73 1.50 5.76 -0.87
C ALA A 73 1.42 5.84 -2.41
N GLY A 74 0.90 4.79 -3.05
CA GLY A 74 0.59 4.75 -4.45
C GLY A 74 1.82 4.74 -5.35
N ALA A 75 1.56 4.68 -6.66
CA ALA A 75 2.58 4.38 -7.64
C ALA A 75 3.76 5.35 -7.57
N LYS A 76 4.95 4.74 -7.62
CA LYS A 76 6.28 5.31 -7.90
C LYS A 76 6.17 6.77 -8.36
N GLN A 77 6.34 7.74 -7.46
CA GLN A 77 6.22 9.17 -7.79
C GLN A 77 7.03 9.58 -9.03
N GLY A 78 8.16 8.91 -9.28
CA GLY A 78 8.95 9.09 -10.50
C GLY A 78 8.23 8.67 -11.80
N ALA A 79 7.42 7.63 -11.79
CA ALA A 79 6.63 7.21 -12.96
C ALA A 79 5.49 8.19 -13.27
N ILE A 80 4.84 8.72 -12.22
CA ILE A 80 3.81 9.76 -12.35
C ILE A 80 4.45 11.03 -12.93
N ALA A 81 5.57 11.48 -12.35
CA ALA A 81 6.29 12.66 -12.84
C ALA A 81 6.76 12.51 -14.30
N ALA A 82 7.25 11.33 -14.68
CA ALA A 82 7.66 11.06 -16.06
C ALA A 82 6.47 11.11 -17.03
N LYS A 83 5.32 10.54 -16.68
CA LYS A 83 4.10 10.59 -17.51
C LYS A 83 3.51 12.00 -17.59
N GLN A 84 3.55 12.76 -16.50
CA GLN A 84 3.19 14.19 -16.52
C GLN A 84 4.08 15.00 -17.46
N ALA A 85 5.39 14.74 -17.48
CA ALA A 85 6.30 15.39 -18.42
C ALA A 85 5.96 15.08 -19.89
N VAL A 86 5.50 13.86 -20.19
CA VAL A 86 5.02 13.50 -21.53
C VAL A 86 3.79 14.34 -21.92
N ILE A 87 2.82 14.50 -21.01
CA ILE A 87 1.63 15.34 -21.26
C ILE A 87 2.04 16.80 -21.52
N VAL A 88 2.91 17.36 -20.67
CA VAL A 88 3.40 18.74 -20.85
C VAL A 88 4.09 18.94 -22.20
N ASN A 89 4.90 17.96 -22.63
CA ASN A 89 5.55 18.02 -23.95
C ASN A 89 4.54 17.96 -25.10
N LEU A 90 3.53 17.08 -25.01
CA LEU A 90 2.47 16.98 -26.02
C LEU A 90 1.61 18.25 -26.09
N GLU A 91 1.30 18.88 -24.95
CA GLU A 91 0.59 20.16 -24.89
C GLU A 91 1.41 21.29 -25.56
N ALA A 92 2.72 21.33 -25.29
CA ALA A 92 3.62 22.29 -25.91
C ALA A 92 3.75 22.07 -27.42
N GLU A 93 3.83 20.81 -27.87
CA GLU A 93 3.85 20.42 -29.28
C GLU A 93 2.55 20.84 -29.99
N LEU A 94 1.40 20.54 -29.39
CA LEU A 94 0.08 20.96 -29.91
C LEU A 94 -0.02 22.47 -30.05
N ALA A 95 0.39 23.22 -29.03
CA ALA A 95 0.36 24.68 -29.08
C ALA A 95 1.27 25.22 -30.21
N GLY A 96 2.49 24.67 -30.34
CA GLY A 96 3.45 25.07 -31.38
C GLY A 96 2.97 24.75 -32.81
N GLU A 97 2.42 23.55 -33.01
CA GLU A 97 1.86 23.12 -34.30
C GLU A 97 0.66 23.98 -34.70
N ILE A 98 -0.27 24.22 -33.77
CA ILE A 98 -1.42 25.10 -34.03
C ILE A 98 -0.96 26.50 -34.42
N GLN A 99 0.02 27.06 -33.72
CA GLN A 99 0.52 28.40 -34.01
C GLN A 99 1.14 28.48 -35.41
N THR A 100 1.98 27.51 -35.77
CA THR A 100 2.66 27.43 -37.06
C THR A 100 1.67 27.27 -38.21
N GLN A 101 0.70 26.37 -38.05
CA GLN A 101 -0.30 26.09 -39.08
C GLN A 101 -1.30 27.24 -39.23
N ARG A 102 -1.68 27.91 -38.14
CA ARG A 102 -2.50 29.14 -38.21
C ARG A 102 -1.81 30.26 -38.97
N ALA A 103 -0.50 30.44 -38.79
CA ALA A 103 0.26 31.42 -39.57
C ALA A 103 0.28 31.07 -41.06
N SER A 104 0.44 29.79 -41.40
CA SER A 104 0.36 29.31 -42.79
C SER A 104 -1.03 29.53 -43.40
N ILE A 105 -2.10 29.20 -42.67
CA ILE A 105 -3.49 29.45 -43.08
C ILE A 105 -3.75 30.94 -43.29
N ALA A 106 -3.23 31.81 -42.41
CA ALA A 106 -3.37 33.25 -42.55
C ALA A 106 -2.69 33.78 -43.82
N LYS A 107 -1.49 33.27 -44.14
CA LYS A 107 -0.78 33.58 -45.38
C LYS A 107 -1.59 33.14 -46.61
N LEU A 108 -2.06 31.90 -46.64
CA LEU A 108 -2.86 31.35 -47.75
C LEU A 108 -4.20 32.08 -47.92
N ALA A 109 -4.82 32.52 -46.82
CA ALA A 109 -6.03 33.33 -46.86
C ALA A 109 -5.79 34.70 -47.52
N ALA A 110 -4.65 35.34 -47.26
CA ALA A 110 -4.27 36.58 -47.93
C ALA A 110 -3.96 36.37 -49.43
N GLU A 111 -3.32 35.24 -49.78
CA GLU A 111 -3.07 34.87 -51.19
C GLU A 111 -4.37 34.62 -51.95
N LEU A 112 -5.34 33.94 -51.32
CA LEU A 112 -6.68 33.73 -51.87
C LEU A 112 -7.42 35.06 -52.11
N ASP A 113 -7.40 35.97 -51.13
CA ASP A 113 -8.04 37.28 -51.24
C ASP A 113 -7.46 38.11 -52.39
N ASN A 114 -6.14 38.11 -52.54
CA ASN A 114 -5.46 38.75 -53.66
C ASN A 114 -5.85 38.12 -55.00
N ALA A 115 -5.83 36.78 -55.10
CA ALA A 115 -6.24 36.07 -56.32
C ALA A 115 -7.70 36.34 -56.70
N GLN A 116 -8.58 36.48 -55.70
CA GLN A 116 -9.99 36.82 -55.90
C GLN A 116 -10.14 38.25 -56.46
N THR A 117 -9.43 39.22 -55.87
CA THR A 117 -9.42 40.61 -56.34
C THR A 117 -8.89 40.70 -57.77
N GLU A 118 -7.79 40.02 -58.08
CA GLU A 118 -7.21 39.95 -59.43
C GLU A 118 -8.20 39.34 -60.43
N PHE A 119 -8.84 38.21 -60.10
CA PHE A 119 -9.83 37.59 -60.97
C PHE A 119 -11.02 38.51 -61.23
N GLN A 120 -11.55 39.18 -60.20
CA GLN A 120 -12.64 40.14 -60.35
C GLN A 120 -12.26 41.33 -61.25
N ARG A 121 -11.06 41.89 -61.08
CA ARG A 121 -10.56 42.98 -61.93
C ARG A 121 -10.43 42.54 -63.38
N ASN A 122 -9.83 41.38 -63.62
CA ASN A 122 -9.64 40.84 -64.98
C ASN A 122 -10.97 40.48 -65.64
N LYS A 123 -11.96 39.98 -64.88
CA LYS A 123 -13.31 39.73 -65.38
C LYS A 123 -13.95 41.01 -65.95
N ARG A 124 -13.77 42.15 -65.27
CA ARG A 124 -14.25 43.44 -65.77
C ARG A 124 -13.51 43.87 -67.05
N LEU A 125 -12.18 43.78 -67.06
CA LEU A 125 -11.36 44.12 -68.23
C LEU A 125 -11.69 43.24 -69.46
N TYR A 126 -12.04 41.98 -69.25
CA TYR A 126 -12.48 41.08 -70.32
C TYR A 126 -13.80 41.55 -70.94
N HIS A 127 -14.78 41.94 -70.10
CA HIS A 127 -16.04 42.52 -70.57
C HIS A 127 -15.84 43.85 -71.31
N GLU A 128 -14.81 44.61 -70.94
CA GLU A 128 -14.38 45.84 -71.62
C GLU A 128 -13.55 45.56 -72.90
N GLY A 129 -13.23 44.30 -73.22
CA GLY A 129 -12.45 43.90 -74.39
C GLY A 129 -10.94 44.13 -74.28
N ALA A 130 -10.44 44.46 -73.09
CA ALA A 130 -9.04 44.83 -72.84
C ALA A 130 -8.08 43.64 -72.63
N ILE A 131 -8.62 42.44 -72.35
CA ILE A 131 -7.84 41.20 -72.17
C ILE A 131 -8.49 40.03 -72.91
N SER A 132 -7.74 38.94 -73.09
CA SER A 132 -8.21 37.72 -73.74
C SER A 132 -8.97 36.77 -72.80
N ALA A 133 -9.75 35.83 -73.37
CA ALA A 133 -10.43 34.78 -72.61
C ALA A 133 -9.43 33.84 -71.90
N SER A 134 -8.31 33.54 -72.55
CA SER A 134 -7.23 32.70 -72.00
C SER A 134 -6.61 33.31 -70.73
N GLU A 135 -6.40 34.64 -70.72
CA GLU A 135 -5.89 35.35 -69.55
C GLU A 135 -6.89 35.32 -68.38
N LEU A 136 -8.18 35.50 -68.66
CA LEU A 136 -9.23 35.39 -67.64
C LEU A 136 -9.29 33.98 -67.05
N ASP A 137 -9.25 32.95 -67.90
CA ASP A 137 -9.26 31.54 -67.48
C ASP A 137 -8.02 31.19 -66.65
N SER A 138 -6.86 31.74 -67.00
CA SER A 138 -5.63 31.61 -66.19
C SER A 138 -5.82 32.18 -64.78
N LYS A 139 -6.40 33.39 -64.64
CA LYS A 139 -6.69 33.98 -63.31
C LYS A 139 -7.75 33.19 -62.53
N LYS A 140 -8.75 32.65 -63.22
CA LYS A 140 -9.75 31.76 -62.60
C LYS A 140 -9.11 30.49 -62.04
N LEU A 141 -8.16 29.90 -62.78
CA LEU A 141 -7.40 28.76 -62.32
C LEU A 141 -6.56 29.12 -61.08
N THR A 142 -5.85 30.25 -61.09
CA THR A 142 -5.08 30.72 -59.92
C THR A 142 -5.95 30.89 -58.68
N LEU A 143 -7.13 31.51 -58.81
CA LEU A 143 -8.09 31.64 -57.71
C LEU A 143 -8.51 30.27 -57.17
N LYS A 144 -8.86 29.34 -58.07
CA LYS A 144 -9.26 27.98 -57.67
C LYS A 144 -8.10 27.28 -56.94
N THR A 145 -6.88 27.35 -57.45
CA THR A 145 -5.70 26.74 -56.81
C THR A 145 -5.45 27.32 -55.42
N ALA A 146 -5.52 28.64 -55.24
CA ALA A 146 -5.36 29.27 -53.93
C ALA A 146 -6.45 28.82 -52.93
N GLN A 147 -7.68 28.62 -53.41
CA GLN A 147 -8.78 28.13 -52.58
C GLN A 147 -8.54 26.68 -52.12
N GLU A 148 -8.09 25.80 -53.03
CA GLU A 148 -7.77 24.42 -52.68
C GLU A 148 -6.60 24.33 -51.70
N GLN A 149 -5.56 25.14 -51.88
CA GLN A 149 -4.42 25.20 -50.95
C GLN A 149 -4.84 25.62 -49.54
N LEU A 150 -5.74 26.61 -49.42
CA LEU A 150 -6.28 27.02 -48.13
C LEU A 150 -7.11 25.89 -47.48
N ASN A 151 -7.91 25.17 -48.25
CA ASN A 151 -8.71 24.05 -47.76
C ASN A 151 -7.83 22.90 -47.28
N GLU A 152 -6.77 22.57 -48.02
CA GLU A 152 -5.78 21.55 -47.66
C GLU A 152 -5.07 21.91 -46.34
N ALA A 153 -4.66 23.16 -46.17
CA ALA A 153 -4.03 23.65 -44.95
C ALA A 153 -4.96 23.56 -43.73
N LYS A 154 -6.25 23.91 -43.89
CA LYS A 154 -7.26 23.77 -42.82
C LYS A 154 -7.51 22.31 -42.45
N ALA A 155 -7.64 21.43 -43.44
CA ALA A 155 -7.81 20.00 -43.21
C ALA A 155 -6.59 19.40 -42.50
N THR A 156 -5.39 19.88 -42.83
CA THR A 156 -4.14 19.49 -42.16
C THR A 156 -4.15 19.90 -40.70
N LEU A 157 -4.57 21.13 -40.39
CA LEU A 157 -4.71 21.61 -39.01
C LEU A 157 -5.69 20.77 -38.20
N GLU A 158 -6.89 20.51 -38.73
CA GLU A 158 -7.87 19.67 -38.04
C GLU A 158 -7.37 18.24 -37.82
N ARG A 159 -6.61 17.69 -38.77
CA ARG A 159 -6.01 16.36 -38.62
C ARG A 159 -4.94 16.37 -37.53
N THR A 160 -4.04 17.34 -37.52
CA THR A 160 -2.98 17.46 -36.51
C THR A 160 -3.58 17.63 -35.11
N GLN A 161 -4.57 18.52 -34.95
CA GLN A 161 -5.27 18.70 -33.68
C GLN A 161 -5.91 17.39 -33.20
N ARG A 162 -6.71 16.72 -34.05
CA ARG A 162 -7.32 15.44 -33.67
C ARG A 162 -6.31 14.37 -33.27
N THR A 163 -5.18 14.28 -33.97
CA THR A 163 -4.15 13.30 -33.65
C THR A 163 -3.49 13.59 -32.30
N LEU A 164 -3.11 14.84 -32.04
CA LEU A 164 -2.46 15.23 -30.79
C LEU A 164 -3.43 15.21 -29.59
N ASP A 165 -4.68 15.61 -29.78
CA ASP A 165 -5.73 15.52 -28.76
C ASP A 165 -5.99 14.05 -28.38
N ALA A 166 -6.00 13.13 -29.35
CA ALA A 166 -6.11 11.70 -29.07
C ALA A 166 -4.90 11.16 -28.29
N GLN A 167 -3.69 11.59 -28.63
CA GLN A 167 -2.47 11.22 -27.89
C GLN A 167 -2.46 11.79 -26.46
N LEU A 168 -2.96 13.01 -26.26
CA LEU A 168 -3.14 13.61 -24.94
C LEU A 168 -4.14 12.82 -24.10
N ALA A 169 -5.30 12.47 -24.68
CA ALA A 169 -6.31 11.67 -23.99
C ALA A 169 -5.75 10.28 -23.59
N GLU A 170 -4.99 9.64 -24.48
CA GLU A 170 -4.31 8.37 -24.18
C GLU A 170 -3.27 8.52 -23.06
N ALA A 171 -2.45 9.58 -23.10
CA ALA A 171 -1.45 9.85 -22.08
C ALA A 171 -2.09 10.16 -20.71
N GLN A 172 -3.22 10.88 -20.69
CA GLN A 172 -4.00 11.16 -19.49
C GLN A 172 -4.61 9.89 -18.90
N ALA A 173 -5.25 9.05 -19.71
CA ALA A 173 -5.79 7.77 -19.26
C ALA A 173 -4.70 6.86 -18.67
N THR A 174 -3.53 6.83 -19.32
CA THR A 174 -2.38 6.07 -18.82
C THR A 174 -1.83 6.62 -17.50
N LEU A 175 -1.86 7.94 -17.31
CA LEU A 175 -1.48 8.59 -16.05
C LEU A 175 -2.46 8.21 -14.94
N GLU A 176 -3.77 8.24 -15.22
CA GLU A 176 -4.82 7.85 -14.28
C GLU A 176 -4.66 6.38 -13.84
N GLU A 177 -4.49 5.46 -14.80
CA GLU A 177 -4.23 4.04 -14.51
C GLU A 177 -2.99 3.86 -13.62
N THR A 178 -1.95 4.66 -13.87
CA THR A 178 -0.72 4.61 -13.06
C THR A 178 -0.93 5.20 -11.68
N ALA A 179 -1.71 6.26 -11.54
CA ALA A 179 -1.97 6.92 -10.27
C ALA A 179 -2.96 6.14 -9.39
N GLU A 180 -3.75 5.26 -9.99
CA GLU A 180 -4.77 4.49 -9.27
C GLU A 180 -4.14 3.45 -8.34
N VAL A 181 -4.31 3.65 -7.04
CA VAL A 181 -4.06 2.59 -6.05
C VAL A 181 -5.29 1.68 -6.02
N ARG A 182 -5.16 0.50 -6.62
CA ARG A 182 -6.29 -0.43 -6.72
C ARG A 182 -6.76 -0.84 -5.32
N PRO A 183 -8.06 -0.71 -4.98
CA PRO A 183 -8.58 -1.09 -3.67
C PRO A 183 -8.29 -2.55 -3.29
N VAL A 184 -8.23 -3.43 -4.28
CA VAL A 184 -7.88 -4.85 -4.09
C VAL A 184 -6.46 -5.02 -3.55
N ASP A 185 -5.48 -4.23 -4.02
CA ASP A 185 -4.11 -4.30 -3.53
C ASP A 185 -4.01 -3.85 -2.07
N ILE A 186 -4.79 -2.81 -1.69
CA ILE A 186 -4.90 -2.35 -0.31
C ILE A 186 -5.52 -3.45 0.56
N GLN A 187 -6.59 -4.10 0.09
CA GLN A 187 -7.25 -5.18 0.82
C GLN A 187 -6.33 -6.38 1.04
N ILE A 188 -5.55 -6.77 0.04
CA ILE A 188 -4.54 -7.85 0.16
C ILE A 188 -3.49 -7.45 1.21
N ALA A 189 -2.91 -6.26 1.12
CA ALA A 189 -1.91 -5.80 2.09
C ALA A 189 -2.48 -5.65 3.51
N GLN A 190 -3.75 -5.26 3.65
CA GLN A 190 -4.46 -5.26 4.94
C GLN A 190 -4.66 -6.67 5.50
N ALA A 191 -5.00 -7.64 4.64
CA ALA A 191 -5.13 -9.03 5.03
C ALA A 191 -3.79 -9.63 5.48
N GLU A 192 -2.70 -9.33 4.77
CA GLU A 192 -1.33 -9.71 5.16
C GLU A 192 -0.95 -9.12 6.52
N LEU A 193 -1.22 -7.84 6.76
CA LEU A 193 -0.98 -7.20 8.05
C LEU A 193 -1.80 -7.86 9.16
N LYS A 194 -3.08 -8.13 8.92
CA LYS A 194 -3.94 -8.80 9.90
C LYS A 194 -3.44 -10.21 10.23
N GLN A 195 -2.96 -10.95 9.23
CA GLN A 195 -2.36 -12.27 9.43
C GLN A 195 -1.08 -12.16 10.28
N ALA A 196 -0.20 -11.21 9.99
CA ALA A 196 1.03 -11.01 10.76
C ALA A 196 0.74 -10.58 12.21
N GLN A 197 -0.25 -9.72 12.42
CA GLN A 197 -0.72 -9.33 13.76
C GLN A 197 -1.29 -10.52 14.55
N ALA A 198 -2.03 -11.42 13.88
CA ALA A 198 -2.50 -12.64 14.51
C ALA A 198 -1.33 -13.56 14.92
N ALA A 199 -0.28 -13.66 14.09
CA ALA A 199 0.93 -14.40 14.44
C ALA A 199 1.66 -13.78 15.64
N VAL A 200 1.73 -12.44 15.73
CA VAL A 200 2.24 -11.75 16.92
C VAL A 200 1.42 -12.13 18.15
N ALA A 201 0.09 -12.08 18.07
CA ALA A 201 -0.77 -12.41 19.20
C ALA A 201 -0.58 -13.86 19.67
N THR A 202 -0.44 -14.82 18.74
CA THR A 202 -0.12 -16.22 19.08
C THR A 202 1.25 -16.34 19.73
N ALA A 203 2.29 -15.73 19.17
CA ALA A 203 3.63 -15.79 19.74
C ALA A 203 3.72 -15.10 21.12
N GLN A 204 2.93 -14.06 21.37
CA GLN A 204 2.79 -13.45 22.70
C GLN A 204 2.14 -14.42 23.69
N ALA A 205 1.08 -15.11 23.28
CA ALA A 205 0.42 -16.10 24.12
C ALA A 205 1.38 -17.27 24.45
N ASP A 206 2.13 -17.76 23.47
CA ASP A 206 3.11 -18.84 23.66
C ASP A 206 4.27 -18.41 24.57
N MET A 207 4.71 -17.15 24.48
CA MET A 207 5.69 -16.58 25.41
C MET A 207 5.15 -16.49 26.84
N GLU A 208 3.88 -16.11 27.02
CA GLU A 208 3.26 -16.08 28.35
C GLU A 208 3.17 -17.48 28.97
N LEU A 209 3.03 -18.54 28.17
CA LEU A 209 3.06 -19.93 28.65
C LEU A 209 4.44 -20.35 29.18
N ALA A 210 5.51 -19.62 28.83
CA ALA A 210 6.85 -19.85 29.39
C ALA A 210 6.98 -19.36 30.85
N TYR A 211 6.00 -18.59 31.34
CA TYR A 211 5.95 -18.11 32.71
C TYR A 211 4.84 -18.82 33.48
N VAL A 212 5.24 -19.40 34.61
CA VAL A 212 4.29 -20.02 35.53
C VAL A 212 3.89 -18.96 36.54
N ARG A 213 2.60 -18.70 36.66
CA ARG A 213 2.04 -17.67 37.54
C ARG A 213 1.13 -18.27 38.60
N ALA A 214 1.10 -17.66 39.77
CA ALA A 214 0.18 -18.05 40.84
C ALA A 214 -1.29 -17.74 40.46
N PRO A 215 -2.23 -18.70 40.54
CA PRO A 215 -3.64 -18.47 40.21
C PRO A 215 -4.38 -17.65 41.29
N VAL A 216 -3.87 -17.67 42.53
CA VAL A 216 -4.43 -17.05 43.73
C VAL A 216 -3.32 -16.57 44.66
N ASP A 217 -3.68 -15.71 45.62
CA ASP A 217 -2.81 -15.36 46.73
C ASP A 217 -2.64 -16.56 47.67
N GLY A 218 -1.44 -16.77 48.22
CA GLY A 218 -1.17 -17.91 49.10
C GLY A 218 0.28 -17.98 49.59
N GLU A 219 0.65 -19.15 50.13
CA GLU A 219 2.02 -19.46 50.58
C GLU A 219 2.49 -20.78 49.94
N ILE A 220 3.75 -20.85 49.54
CA ILE A 220 4.35 -22.06 48.96
C ILE A 220 4.54 -23.11 50.07
N LEU A 221 3.87 -24.26 49.96
CA LEU A 221 3.93 -25.33 50.94
C LEU A 221 5.03 -26.34 50.64
N ASP A 222 5.19 -26.69 49.37
CA ASP A 222 6.21 -27.64 48.91
C ASP A 222 6.59 -27.37 47.45
N ILE A 223 7.80 -27.79 47.06
CA ILE A 223 8.34 -27.65 45.70
C ILE A 223 8.64 -29.04 45.14
N HIS A 224 7.94 -29.41 44.07
CA HIS A 224 8.00 -30.73 43.46
C HIS A 224 8.97 -30.83 42.28
N THR A 225 9.28 -29.70 41.61
CA THR A 225 10.17 -29.66 40.45
C THR A 225 11.26 -28.60 40.63
N ARG A 226 12.53 -28.98 40.46
CA ARG A 226 13.69 -28.08 40.60
C ARG A 226 14.20 -27.56 39.26
N PRO A 227 15.00 -26.47 39.24
CA PRO A 227 15.65 -26.01 38.03
C PRO A 227 16.47 -27.12 37.34
N GLY A 228 16.29 -27.29 36.03
CA GLY A 228 16.88 -28.35 35.22
C GLY A 228 16.10 -29.67 35.18
N GLU A 229 15.00 -29.78 35.93
CA GLU A 229 14.13 -30.96 35.92
C GLU A 229 12.95 -30.77 34.96
N ALA A 230 12.50 -31.88 34.36
CA ALA A 230 11.30 -31.90 33.54
C ALA A 230 10.05 -31.82 34.41
N LEU A 231 9.04 -31.08 33.93
CA LEU A 231 7.76 -30.97 34.61
C LEU A 231 7.10 -32.35 34.77
N SER A 232 6.76 -32.71 36.01
CA SER A 232 6.07 -33.95 36.34
C SER A 232 4.57 -33.74 36.52
N GLU A 233 3.79 -34.83 36.59
CA GLU A 233 2.34 -34.80 36.88
C GLU A 233 2.00 -34.09 38.21
N LYS A 234 2.98 -33.97 39.13
CA LYS A 234 2.84 -33.26 40.41
C LYS A 234 2.95 -31.73 40.29
N GLY A 235 3.25 -31.21 39.10
CA GLY A 235 3.43 -29.77 38.88
C GLY A 235 4.73 -29.24 39.49
N ILE A 236 4.79 -27.91 39.69
CA ILE A 236 6.02 -27.22 40.14
C ILE A 236 6.05 -27.06 41.66
N ALA A 237 4.96 -26.57 42.25
CA ALA A 237 4.87 -26.28 43.67
C ALA A 237 3.43 -26.37 44.16
N GLU A 238 3.25 -26.67 45.44
CA GLU A 238 1.97 -26.62 46.14
C GLU A 238 1.76 -25.26 46.79
N ILE A 239 0.55 -24.71 46.64
CA ILE A 239 0.16 -23.42 47.21
C ILE A 239 -0.95 -23.64 48.23
N GLY A 240 -0.76 -23.11 49.44
CA GLY A 240 -1.76 -23.08 50.50
C GLY A 240 -2.39 -21.70 50.64
N GLN A 241 -3.72 -21.63 50.70
CA GLN A 241 -4.42 -20.39 51.07
C GLN A 241 -4.34 -20.20 52.59
N THR A 242 -3.60 -19.20 53.05
CA THR A 242 -3.35 -18.95 54.48
C THR A 242 -4.48 -18.21 55.20
N GLU A 243 -5.54 -17.80 54.50
CA GLU A 243 -6.67 -17.06 55.10
C GLU A 243 -7.66 -17.94 55.87
N ARG A 244 -7.52 -19.28 55.86
CA ARG A 244 -8.36 -20.21 56.64
C ARG A 244 -7.53 -21.36 57.22
N MET A 245 -6.91 -21.13 58.38
CA MET A 245 -6.32 -22.20 59.20
C MET A 245 -7.35 -22.71 60.21
N MET A 246 -7.63 -24.01 60.24
CA MET A 246 -8.35 -24.65 61.34
C MET A 246 -7.40 -25.61 62.07
N ILE A 247 -7.42 -25.56 63.41
CA ILE A 247 -6.70 -26.51 64.26
C ILE A 247 -7.69 -27.64 64.56
N GLU A 248 -7.48 -28.83 63.99
CA GLU A 248 -8.10 -30.05 64.53
C GLU A 248 -7.34 -30.46 65.80
N LEU A 249 -8.08 -30.58 66.90
CA LEU A 249 -7.61 -31.00 68.22
C LEU A 249 -7.62 -32.52 68.35
#